data_AF-A0A7C0Z2K1-F1
#
_entry.id   AF-A0A7C0Z2K1-F1
#
_cell.length_a   1.000
_cell.length_b   1.000
_cell.length_c   1.000
_cell.angle_alpha   90.00
_cell.angle_beta   90.00
_cell.angle_gamma   90.00
#
_symmetry.space_group_name_H-M   'P 1'
#
loop_
_entity.id
_entity.type
_entity.pdbx_description
1 polymer ?
#
loop_
_entity_poly.entity_id
_entity_poly.type
_entity_poly.pdbx_seq_one_letter_code
_entity_poly.pdbx_strand_id
1 'polypeptide(L)'
;METERLDIRKRRKSKEKFIGFLTNPVYTQAGVEEFVGFGIRQLSDKGARVFLEVGDESIGKRFLFLQEFFSKNNLVIDEIIKRKISYPYIMLYKEDKEILRRFTSLIEEGIIKRYPKLAASLYIFRYIPKRPKKLKRKGEFYAYL
;
A
#
# COMPACT_ATOMS: atom_id res chain seq x y z
N MET A 1 -16.71 20.42 -6.16
CA MET A 1 -15.79 19.32 -6.52
C MET A 1 -16.50 18.42 -7.49
N GLU A 2 -16.03 18.33 -8.72
CA GLU A 2 -16.54 17.33 -9.68
C GLU A 2 -15.76 16.02 -9.50
N THR A 3 -16.47 14.89 -9.50
CA THR A 3 -15.87 13.56 -9.39
C THR A 3 -15.77 12.95 -10.78
N GLU A 4 -14.55 12.59 -11.22
CA GLU A 4 -14.35 11.86 -12.49
C GLU A 4 -14.21 10.36 -12.22
N ARG A 5 -14.99 9.53 -12.94
CA ARG A 5 -14.82 8.07 -12.91
C ARG A 5 -13.78 7.65 -13.94
N LEU A 6 -12.68 7.07 -13.47
CA LEU A 6 -11.60 6.55 -14.32
C LEU A 6 -11.50 5.03 -14.22
N ASP A 7 -11.20 4.38 -15.34
CA ASP A 7 -10.88 2.94 -15.38
C ASP A 7 -9.37 2.78 -15.22
N ILE A 8 -8.94 2.17 -14.11
CA ILE A 8 -7.52 2.02 -13.75
C ILE A 8 -6.73 1.18 -14.76
N ARG A 9 -7.41 0.31 -15.51
CA ARG A 9 -6.82 -0.55 -16.54
C ARG A 9 -6.48 0.24 -17.81
N LYS A 10 -7.09 1.41 -17.99
CA LYS A 10 -6.85 2.27 -19.15
C LYS A 10 -5.68 3.20 -18.88
N ARG A 11 -4.92 3.55 -19.93
CA ARG A 11 -3.81 4.52 -19.86
C ARG A 11 -4.25 5.98 -19.71
N ARG A 12 -5.50 6.22 -19.34
CA ARG A 12 -6.07 7.57 -19.27
C ARG A 12 -5.44 8.34 -18.11
N LYS A 13 -5.01 9.57 -18.39
CA LYS A 13 -4.60 10.52 -17.36
C LYS A 13 -5.77 11.44 -17.03
N SER A 14 -5.90 11.83 -15.78
CA SER A 14 -6.79 12.93 -15.41
C SER A 14 -6.29 14.20 -16.09
N LYS A 15 -7.20 15.16 -16.29
CA LYS A 15 -6.86 16.48 -16.87
C LYS A 15 -5.89 17.24 -15.98
N GLU A 16 -5.94 17.00 -14.67
CA GLU A 16 -5.10 17.65 -13.66
C GLU A 16 -4.09 16.68 -13.07
N LYS A 17 -2.93 17.21 -12.65
CA LYS A 17 -1.93 16.42 -11.92
C LYS A 17 -2.14 16.60 -10.41
N PHE A 18 -2.15 15.50 -9.68
CA PHE A 18 -2.44 15.52 -8.24
C PHE A 18 -1.19 15.68 -7.38
N ILE A 19 -1.37 16.27 -6.20
CA ILE A 19 -0.36 16.35 -5.12
C ILE A 19 -0.43 15.15 -4.16
N GLY A 20 -1.30 14.19 -4.45
CA GLY A 20 -1.43 12.95 -3.71
C GLY A 20 -2.65 12.14 -4.09
N PHE A 21 -2.74 10.91 -3.57
CA PHE A 21 -3.92 10.05 -3.70
C PHE A 21 -4.03 9.07 -2.53
N LEU A 22 -5.25 8.61 -2.28
CA LEU A 22 -5.59 7.53 -1.36
C LEU A 22 -6.07 6.31 -2.15
N THR A 23 -5.63 5.12 -1.79
CA THR A 23 -6.12 3.88 -2.40
C THR A 23 -6.24 2.74 -1.39
N ASN A 24 -7.29 1.94 -1.57
CA ASN A 24 -7.55 0.70 -0.86
C ASN A 24 -7.73 -0.43 -1.91
N PRO A 25 -6.62 -0.97 -2.44
CA PRO A 25 -6.66 -1.95 -3.52
C PRO A 25 -7.11 -3.32 -3.01
N VAL A 26 -7.36 -4.23 -3.96
CA VAL A 26 -7.40 -5.66 -3.64
C VAL A 26 -6.06 -6.08 -3.04
N TYR A 27 -6.07 -6.79 -1.90
CA TYR A 27 -4.86 -7.14 -1.13
C TYR A 27 -4.01 -8.28 -1.74
N THR A 28 -3.87 -8.27 -3.06
CA THR A 28 -2.91 -9.08 -3.82
C THR A 28 -1.76 -8.18 -4.28
N GLN A 29 -0.59 -8.77 -4.53
CA GLN A 29 0.55 -8.00 -5.06
C GLN A 29 0.17 -7.28 -6.36
N ALA A 30 -0.44 -8.01 -7.31
CA ALA A 30 -0.89 -7.43 -8.58
C ALA A 30 -1.91 -6.29 -8.38
N GLY A 31 -2.85 -6.45 -7.45
CA GLY A 31 -3.83 -5.41 -7.13
C GLY A 31 -3.16 -4.14 -6.59
N VAL A 32 -2.21 -4.27 -5.67
CA VAL A 32 -1.46 -3.13 -5.15
C VAL A 32 -0.67 -2.44 -6.26
N GLU A 33 0.06 -3.21 -7.07
CA GLU A 33 0.88 -2.66 -8.16
C GLU A 33 0.03 -1.91 -9.20
N GLU A 34 -1.13 -2.43 -9.56
CA GLU A 34 -2.03 -1.82 -10.53
C GLU A 34 -2.62 -0.50 -10.04
N PHE A 35 -3.20 -0.49 -8.83
CA PHE A 35 -3.85 0.70 -8.26
C PHE A 35 -2.83 1.78 -7.90
N VAL A 36 -1.76 1.42 -7.21
CA VAL A 36 -0.70 2.37 -6.85
C VAL A 36 -0.02 2.89 -8.11
N GLY A 37 0.28 2.01 -9.07
CA GLY A 37 0.85 2.39 -10.35
C GLY A 37 -0.06 3.33 -11.14
N PHE A 38 -1.38 3.11 -11.12
CA PHE A 38 -2.33 4.05 -11.71
C PHE A 38 -2.26 5.42 -11.05
N GLY A 39 -2.33 5.49 -9.72
CA GLY A 39 -2.26 6.75 -8.99
C GLY A 39 -0.97 7.52 -9.23
N ILE A 40 0.19 6.84 -9.24
CA ILE A 40 1.50 7.47 -9.50
C ILE A 40 1.55 8.14 -10.87
N ARG A 41 0.93 7.55 -11.91
CA ARG A 41 0.89 8.16 -13.25
C ARG A 41 0.13 9.49 -13.30
N GLN A 42 -0.68 9.77 -12.29
CA GLN A 42 -1.46 11.01 -12.15
C GLN A 42 -0.73 12.06 -11.30
N LEU A 43 0.38 11.72 -10.65
CA LEU A 43 1.07 12.64 -9.75
C LEU A 43 1.79 13.76 -10.50
N SER A 44 1.88 14.92 -9.84
CA SER A 44 2.69 16.04 -10.29
C SER A 44 4.19 15.79 -10.10
N ASP A 45 5.01 16.58 -10.78
CA ASP A 45 6.46 16.61 -10.67
C ASP A 45 6.98 17.46 -9.49
N LYS A 46 6.08 17.97 -8.64
CA LYS A 46 6.40 18.77 -7.45
C LYS A 46 6.58 17.94 -6.17
N GLY A 47 6.41 16.62 -6.27
CA GLY A 47 6.31 15.71 -5.12
C GLY A 47 4.86 15.52 -4.69
N ALA A 48 4.61 14.44 -3.97
CA ALA A 48 3.25 14.08 -3.56
C ALA A 48 3.22 13.16 -2.34
N ARG A 49 2.03 13.01 -1.75
CA ARG A 49 1.74 12.03 -0.70
C ARG A 49 0.87 10.90 -1.24
N VAL A 50 1.27 9.66 -0.99
CA VAL A 50 0.49 8.48 -1.38
C VAL A 50 0.07 7.75 -0.13
N PHE A 51 -1.24 7.52 -0.01
CA PHE A 51 -1.85 6.82 1.10
C PHE A 51 -2.36 5.47 0.60
N LEU A 52 -1.87 4.40 1.20
CA LEU A 52 -2.16 3.04 0.78
C LEU A 52 -2.69 2.25 1.97
N GLU A 53 -3.93 1.79 1.87
CA GLU A 53 -4.55 0.90 2.84
C GLU A 53 -4.31 -0.55 2.41
N VAL A 54 -3.70 -1.35 3.28
CA VAL A 54 -3.47 -2.78 3.00
C VAL A 54 -3.72 -3.59 4.26
N GLY A 55 -4.44 -4.71 4.13
CA GLY A 55 -4.68 -5.65 5.21
C GLY A 55 -3.38 -6.17 5.84
N ASP A 56 -3.28 -6.10 7.17
CA ASP A 56 -2.10 -6.48 7.95
C ASP A 56 -1.65 -7.92 7.67
N GLU A 57 -2.62 -8.79 7.41
CA GLU A 57 -2.44 -10.21 7.11
C GLU A 57 -1.90 -10.49 5.72
N SER A 58 -2.15 -9.55 4.81
CA SER A 58 -1.70 -9.63 3.42
C SER A 58 -0.27 -9.12 3.27
N ILE A 59 0.19 -8.30 4.22
CA ILE A 59 1.51 -7.67 4.22
C ILE A 59 2.61 -8.67 4.55
N GLY A 60 2.50 -9.44 5.65
CA GLY A 60 3.43 -10.50 6.08
C GLY A 60 4.80 -10.55 5.36
N LYS A 61 5.11 -11.69 4.71
CA LYS A 61 6.31 -11.85 3.85
C LYS A 61 6.16 -11.22 2.46
N ARG A 62 4.95 -10.79 2.08
CA ARG A 62 4.66 -10.25 0.73
C ARG A 62 5.15 -8.82 0.53
N PHE A 63 5.33 -8.09 1.63
CA PHE A 63 5.85 -6.72 1.60
C PHE A 63 7.26 -6.64 0.98
N LEU A 64 8.09 -7.67 1.15
CA LEU A 64 9.41 -7.75 0.52
C LEU A 64 9.32 -7.64 -1.01
N PHE A 65 8.29 -8.22 -1.63
CA PHE A 65 8.08 -8.11 -3.09
C PHE A 65 7.57 -6.72 -3.49
N LEU A 66 6.77 -6.08 -2.63
CA LEU A 66 6.28 -4.71 -2.88
C LEU A 66 7.34 -3.64 -2.62
N GLN A 67 8.36 -3.90 -1.80
CA GLN A 67 9.46 -2.95 -1.56
C GLN A 67 10.19 -2.60 -2.86
N GLU A 68 10.44 -3.60 -3.71
CA GLU A 68 11.07 -3.35 -5.01
C GLU A 68 10.18 -2.48 -5.89
N PHE A 69 8.87 -2.76 -5.92
CA PHE A 69 7.89 -1.95 -6.64
C PHE A 69 7.83 -0.50 -6.14
N PHE A 70 7.74 -0.27 -4.84
CA PHE A 70 7.70 1.08 -4.26
C PHE A 70 8.98 1.85 -4.56
N SER A 71 10.14 1.22 -4.37
CA SER A 71 11.44 1.80 -4.69
C SER A 71 11.52 2.15 -6.18
N LYS A 72 11.14 1.22 -7.07
CA LYS A 72 11.09 1.40 -8.54
C LYS A 72 10.23 2.59 -8.96
N ASN A 73 9.18 2.90 -8.20
CA ASN A 73 8.27 4.02 -8.48
C ASN A 73 8.51 5.27 -7.61
N ASN A 74 9.68 5.39 -6.98
CA ASN A 74 10.10 6.54 -6.17
C ASN A 74 9.18 6.85 -4.98
N LEU A 75 8.59 5.81 -4.41
CA LEU A 75 7.85 5.91 -3.16
C LEU A 75 8.78 5.55 -1.99
N VAL A 76 8.88 6.48 -1.05
CA VAL A 76 9.60 6.29 0.21
C VAL A 76 8.57 6.23 1.32
N ILE A 77 8.62 5.18 2.14
CA ILE A 77 7.75 5.07 3.31
C ILE A 77 8.13 6.18 4.29
N ASP A 78 7.17 7.02 4.64
CA ASP A 78 7.34 8.08 5.64
C ASP A 78 6.80 7.61 6.99
N GLU A 79 5.64 6.96 6.99
CA GLU A 79 4.95 6.51 8.20
C GLU A 79 4.09 5.27 7.91
N ILE A 80 3.91 4.42 8.92
CA ILE A 80 2.98 3.29 8.90
C ILE A 80 2.11 3.36 10.15
N ILE A 81 0.80 3.55 9.96
CA ILE A 81 -0.18 3.52 11.04
C ILE A 81 -0.83 2.14 11.03
N LYS A 82 -0.43 1.30 11.99
CA LYS A 82 -0.89 -0.09 12.09
C LYS A 82 -2.34 -0.17 12.57
N ARG A 83 -3.08 -1.18 12.10
CA ARG A 83 -4.46 -1.49 12.53
C ARG A 83 -5.40 -0.27 12.49
N LYS A 84 -5.20 0.63 11.52
CA LYS A 84 -5.95 1.89 11.43
C LYS A 84 -7.41 1.68 11.05
N ILE A 85 -7.68 0.67 10.22
CA ILE A 85 -9.01 0.45 9.64
C ILE A 85 -9.47 -0.98 9.95
N SER A 86 -10.74 -1.10 10.33
CA SER A 86 -11.37 -2.36 10.69
C SER A 86 -12.60 -2.57 9.80
N TYR A 87 -12.54 -3.52 8.85
CA TYR A 87 -13.68 -3.84 7.97
C TYR A 87 -14.50 -4.99 8.55
N PRO A 88 -15.85 -4.92 8.61
CA PRO A 88 -16.66 -6.08 8.96
C PRO A 88 -16.35 -7.23 8.00
N TYR A 89 -15.87 -8.35 8.55
CA TYR A 89 -15.52 -9.51 7.75
C TYR A 89 -16.75 -10.39 7.54
N ILE A 90 -17.13 -10.59 6.28
CA ILE A 90 -18.19 -11.51 5.88
C ILE A 90 -17.51 -12.63 5.09
N MET A 91 -17.61 -13.87 5.56
CA MET A 91 -17.15 -15.03 4.79
C MET A 91 -18.10 -15.26 3.62
N LEU A 92 -17.60 -15.06 2.40
CA LEU A 92 -18.38 -15.26 1.18
C LEU A 92 -17.88 -16.47 0.40
N TYR A 93 -16.59 -16.80 0.48
CA TYR A 93 -15.94 -17.85 -0.30
C TYR A 93 -15.13 -18.82 0.58
N LYS A 94 -14.72 -19.97 0.01
CA LYS A 94 -13.93 -20.97 0.75
C LYS A 94 -12.51 -20.49 1.03
N GLU A 95 -11.93 -19.68 0.13
CA GLU A 95 -10.60 -19.10 0.26
C GLU A 95 -10.51 -18.13 1.45
N ASP A 96 -11.64 -17.52 1.82
CA ASP A 96 -11.74 -16.60 2.95
C ASP A 96 -11.32 -17.29 4.25
N LYS A 97 -11.56 -18.60 4.42
CA LYS A 97 -11.15 -19.37 5.61
C LYS A 97 -9.65 -19.30 5.90
N GLU A 98 -8.80 -19.27 4.87
CA GLU A 98 -7.35 -19.21 5.04
C GLU A 98 -6.89 -17.80 5.44
N ILE A 99 -7.62 -16.77 5.01
CA ILE A 99 -7.44 -15.39 5.48
C ILE A 99 -7.79 -15.33 6.96
N LEU A 100 -9.00 -15.76 7.33
CA LEU A 100 -9.42 -15.80 8.73
C LEU A 100 -8.45 -16.57 9.63
N ARG A 101 -7.92 -17.71 9.18
CA ARG A 101 -6.93 -18.48 9.95
C ARG A 101 -5.67 -17.67 10.25
N ARG A 102 -5.15 -16.92 9.28
CA ARG A 102 -3.97 -16.06 9.44
C ARG A 102 -4.30 -14.87 10.34
N PHE A 103 -5.49 -14.30 10.22
CA PHE A 103 -5.97 -13.22 11.09
C PHE A 103 -5.93 -13.61 12.56
N THR A 104 -6.52 -14.76 12.89
CA THR A 104 -6.62 -15.26 14.26
C THR A 104 -5.25 -15.50 14.88
N SER A 105 -4.24 -15.83 14.07
CA SER A 105 -2.86 -16.00 14.55
C SER A 105 -2.12 -14.69 14.86
N LEU A 106 -2.63 -13.54 14.38
CA LEU A 106 -1.98 -12.23 14.48
C LEU A 106 -2.63 -11.30 15.53
N ILE A 107 -3.73 -11.72 16.15
CA ILE A 107 -4.52 -10.90 17.08
C ILE A 107 -4.92 -11.73 18.32
N GLU A 108 -4.88 -11.11 19.51
CA GLU A 108 -5.36 -11.70 20.76
C GLU A 108 -6.86 -12.08 20.67
N GLU A 109 -7.21 -13.29 21.12
CA GLU A 109 -8.55 -13.90 20.97
C GLU A 109 -9.73 -13.00 21.43
N GLY A 110 -9.49 -12.09 22.39
CA GLY A 110 -10.50 -11.18 22.93
C GLY A 110 -11.00 -10.11 21.95
N ILE A 111 -10.17 -9.72 20.96
CA ILE A 111 -10.52 -8.69 19.96
C ILE A 111 -11.43 -9.28 18.87
N ILE A 112 -11.18 -10.55 18.50
CA ILE A 112 -11.93 -11.28 17.47
C ILE A 112 -13.38 -11.52 17.90
N LYS A 113 -13.60 -11.83 19.20
CA LYS A 113 -14.95 -12.06 19.75
C LYS A 113 -15.82 -10.81 19.79
N ARG A 114 -15.25 -9.61 19.91
CA ARG A 114 -16.01 -8.35 19.93
C ARG A 114 -16.28 -7.80 18.53
N TYR A 115 -15.37 -7.99 17.58
CA TYR A 115 -15.50 -7.50 16.21
C TYR A 115 -14.69 -8.38 15.24
N PRO A 116 -15.32 -9.28 14.45
CA PRO A 116 -14.62 -10.01 13.39
C PRO A 116 -14.31 -9.02 12.27
N LYS A 117 -13.20 -8.29 12.38
CA LYS A 117 -12.86 -7.22 11.46
C LYS A 117 -11.44 -7.33 10.95
N LEU A 118 -11.26 -7.57 9.64
CA LEU A 118 -9.96 -7.51 9.00
C LEU A 118 -9.30 -6.16 9.30
N ALA A 119 -8.09 -6.21 9.87
CA ALA A 119 -7.32 -5.02 10.21
C ALA A 119 -6.47 -4.61 9.00
N ALA A 120 -6.52 -3.35 8.62
CA ALA A 120 -5.65 -2.77 7.60
C ALA A 120 -4.77 -1.67 8.19
N SER A 121 -3.49 -1.70 7.82
CA SER A 121 -2.52 -0.64 8.06
C SER A 121 -2.64 0.42 6.97
N LEU A 122 -2.44 1.67 7.37
CA LEU A 122 -2.27 2.77 6.45
C LEU A 122 -0.77 3.05 6.27
N TYR A 123 -0.30 2.87 5.05
CA TYR A 123 1.03 3.25 4.62
C TYR A 123 0.99 4.65 4.03
N ILE A 124 1.85 5.52 4.55
CA ILE A 124 2.02 6.89 4.06
C ILE A 124 3.37 6.96 3.36
N PHE A 125 3.32 7.21 2.06
CA PHE A 125 4.51 7.38 1.24
C PHE A 125 4.72 8.83 0.85
N ARG A 126 5.99 9.19 0.74
CA ARG A 126 6.47 10.37 0.04
C ARG A 126 6.87 9.97 -1.38
N TYR A 127 6.28 10.61 -2.38
CA TYR A 127 6.67 10.46 -3.77
C TYR A 127 7.77 11.45 -4.14
N ILE A 128 8.87 10.95 -4.69
CA ILE A 128 10.03 11.74 -5.12
C ILE A 128 10.11 11.71 -6.66
N PRO A 129 9.68 12.77 -7.38
CA PRO A 129 9.54 12.74 -8.84
C PRO A 129 10.86 12.50 -9.58
N LYS A 130 11.96 13.02 -9.04
CA LYS A 130 13.31 12.81 -9.55
C LYS A 130 14.15 12.15 -8.48
N ARG A 131 14.61 10.91 -8.74
CA ARG A 131 15.57 10.28 -7.82
C ARG A 131 16.80 11.19 -7.69
N PRO A 132 17.29 11.44 -6.48
CA PRO A 132 18.62 12.02 -6.33
C PRO A 132 19.61 11.14 -7.10
N LYS A 133 20.52 11.76 -7.85
CA LYS A 133 21.58 11.02 -8.56
C LYS A 133 22.24 10.09 -7.54
N LYS A 134 22.30 8.78 -7.84
CA LYS A 134 23.01 7.82 -6.99
C LYS A 134 24.41 8.39 -6.77
N LEU A 135 24.71 8.78 -5.53
CA LEU A 135 26.08 9.05 -5.13
C LEU A 135 26.85 7.75 -5.39
N LYS A 136 27.85 7.79 -6.27
CA LYS A 136 28.84 6.71 -6.39
C LYS A 136 29.69 6.73 -5.12
N ARG A 137 29.13 6.30 -3.98
CA ARG A 137 29.90 6.11 -2.76
C ARG A 137 30.75 4.86 -2.93
N LYS A 138 32.05 5.06 -3.15
CA LYS A 138 33.10 4.06 -2.87
C LYS A 138 33.36 4.12 -1.37
N GLY A 139 32.73 3.25 -0.60
CA GLY A 139 32.94 3.18 0.85
C GLY A 139 32.31 1.91 1.38
N GLU A 140 33.06 1.18 2.18
CA GLU A 140 32.61 -0.05 2.84
C GLU A 140 31.49 0.30 3.83
N PHE A 141 30.35 -0.38 3.69
CA PHE A 141 29.24 -0.27 4.63
C PHE A 141 29.41 -1.35 5.68
N TYR A 142 29.68 -0.93 6.92
CA TYR A 142 29.65 -1.82 8.08
C TYR A 142 28.24 -1.78 8.68
N ALA A 143 27.59 -2.94 8.73
CA ALA A 143 26.35 -3.16 9.47
C ALA A 143 26.69 -4.05 10.67
N TYR A 144 26.39 -3.58 11.87
CA TYR A 144 26.49 -4.37 13.09
C TYR A 144 25.12 -4.99 13.39
N LEU A 145 25.10 -6.28 13.68
CA LEU A 145 23.92 -7.04 14.09
C LEU A 145 23.60 -6.79 15.56
#